data_AF-A0A2U2SM85-F1
#
_entry.id   AF-A0A2U2SM85-F1
#
_cell.length_a   1.000
_cell.length_b   1.000
_cell.length_c   1.000
_cell.angle_alpha   90.00
_cell.angle_beta   90.00
_cell.angle_gamma   90.00
#
_symmetry.space_group_name_H-M   'P 1'
#
loop_
_entity.id
_entity.type
_entity.pdbx_description
1 polymer ?
#
loop_
_entity_poly.entity_id
_entity_poly.type
_entity_poly.pdbx_seq_one_letter_code
_entity_poly.pdbx_strand_id
1 'polypeptide(L)'
;MSKLHFKRNLSMLTLIIALILAALACNIALLPTSNNAQQATVEALARQATLAAAGQGNAVEATMQALAEQGTQVAAQATQMALDLQATSEALQQTTAEAPATEQPPSTEAPSTGETEPPPIPSEPPQPDLEAQIKAARILLFEDTSGHRYGMERYVKSALDQEGYTYIDVGSAQGWLKDQLLGSSDWDLIIVSSEAYGKIQGEFFPYLEQHLERGTAVVLEMWEVDSLHQGKMSSLLKKCGVEFYKDWYNPGLRKLSFLVPDHPLFNQPNQVRSLGTANYWRGDIGDLMKVSQAIGDEPSKATLLLGTSGTDKTNHGVLTECYQGRFLLQTFATHDYVRDDILRLWQNYIYYTLTNHFLFLGQ
;
A
#
# COMPACT_ATOMS: atom_id res chain seq x y z
N MET A 1 56.64 45.20 7.03
CA MET A 1 55.78 44.12 6.49
C MET A 1 54.36 44.19 7.10
N SER A 2 53.54 45.19 6.77
CA SER A 2 52.17 45.30 7.33
C SER A 2 51.12 45.89 6.37
N LYS A 3 51.53 46.39 5.19
CA LYS A 3 50.57 46.98 4.21
C LYS A 3 50.11 46.01 3.11
N LEU A 4 50.69 44.82 3.00
CA LEU A 4 50.38 43.88 1.91
C LEU A 4 49.25 42.89 2.23
N HIS A 5 48.97 42.61 3.50
CA HIS A 5 47.92 41.66 3.90
C HIS A 5 46.51 42.28 3.92
N PHE A 6 46.37 43.58 4.14
CA PHE A 6 45.06 44.24 4.22
C PHE A 6 44.38 44.36 2.84
N LYS A 7 45.15 44.52 1.76
CA LYS A 7 44.62 44.70 0.40
C LYS A 7 44.07 43.42 -0.22
N ARG A 8 44.54 42.23 0.20
CA ARG A 8 44.09 40.93 -0.32
C ARG A 8 42.72 40.51 0.22
N ASN A 9 42.38 40.90 1.45
CA ASN A 9 41.11 40.52 2.06
C ASN A 9 39.93 41.40 1.60
N LEU A 10 40.19 42.67 1.28
CA LEU A 10 39.14 43.56 0.76
C LEU A 10 38.71 43.21 -0.67
N SER A 11 39.64 42.68 -1.47
CA SER A 11 39.38 42.24 -2.86
C SER A 11 38.59 40.93 -2.93
N MET A 12 38.72 40.02 -1.95
CA MET A 12 37.91 38.80 -1.91
C MET A 12 36.48 39.08 -1.47
N LEU A 13 36.30 39.95 -0.47
CA LEU A 13 34.97 40.26 0.06
C LEU A 13 34.07 40.93 -0.98
N THR A 14 34.64 41.83 -1.80
CA THR A 14 33.93 42.49 -2.90
C THR A 14 33.55 41.51 -4.02
N LEU A 15 34.39 40.50 -4.29
CA LEU A 15 34.08 39.46 -5.28
C LEU A 15 32.94 38.54 -4.82
N ILE A 16 32.91 38.19 -3.53
CA ILE A 16 31.86 37.35 -2.94
C ILE A 16 30.51 38.09 -2.94
N ILE A 17 30.50 39.38 -2.57
CA ILE A 17 29.28 40.20 -2.59
C ILE A 17 28.74 40.35 -4.02
N ALA A 18 29.62 40.54 -5.02
CA ALA A 18 29.21 40.62 -6.42
C ALA A 18 28.62 39.29 -6.94
N LEU A 19 29.18 38.15 -6.53
CA LEU A 19 28.67 36.81 -6.87
C LEU A 19 27.31 36.52 -6.23
N ILE A 20 27.09 36.94 -4.98
CA ILE A 20 25.79 36.81 -4.31
C ILE A 20 24.74 37.68 -5.00
N LEU A 21 25.08 38.94 -5.34
CA LEU A 21 24.15 39.83 -6.04
C LEU A 21 23.82 39.34 -7.47
N ALA A 22 24.77 38.73 -8.18
CA ALA A 22 24.53 38.12 -9.48
C ALA A 22 23.63 36.87 -9.39
N ALA A 23 23.76 36.06 -8.34
CA ALA A 23 22.89 34.91 -8.10
C ALA A 23 21.45 35.30 -7.74
N LEU A 24 21.25 36.42 -7.04
CA LEU A 24 19.91 36.97 -6.74
C LEU A 24 19.22 37.60 -7.96
N ALA A 25 19.98 38.14 -8.92
CA ALA A 25 19.41 38.77 -10.12
C ALA A 25 18.89 37.77 -11.17
N CYS A 26 19.41 36.53 -11.19
CA CYS A 26 18.98 35.50 -12.14
C CYS A 26 17.65 34.81 -11.76
N ASN A 27 17.07 35.09 -10.60
CA ASN A 27 15.85 34.40 -10.14
C ASN A 27 14.55 35.22 -10.30
N ILE A 28 14.60 36.39 -10.97
CA ILE A 28 13.44 37.31 -11.06
C ILE A 28 12.75 37.28 -12.43
N ALA A 29 13.33 36.61 -13.44
CA ALA A 29 12.73 36.54 -14.77
C ALA A 29 12.30 35.12 -15.10
N LEU A 30 11.11 34.71 -14.64
CA LEU A 30 10.20 33.73 -15.25
C LEU A 30 9.07 33.40 -14.25
N LEU A 31 8.01 34.20 -14.23
CA LEU A 31 6.72 33.82 -13.63
C LEU A 31 5.67 33.74 -14.74
N PRO A 32 5.16 32.55 -15.07
CA PRO A 32 3.86 32.40 -15.71
C PRO A 32 2.75 32.60 -14.67
N THR A 33 1.56 32.89 -15.19
CA THR A 33 0.31 33.26 -14.53
C THR A 33 -0.18 32.29 -13.45
N SER A 34 -0.89 32.87 -12.48
CA SER A 34 -1.27 32.36 -11.15
C SER A 34 -2.09 31.06 -11.10
N ASN A 35 -1.63 30.09 -10.29
CA ASN A 35 -2.46 29.05 -9.66
C ASN A 35 -2.65 29.42 -8.17
N ASN A 36 -3.89 29.71 -7.77
CA ASN A 36 -4.25 30.17 -6.41
C ASN A 36 -3.77 29.25 -5.28
N ALA A 37 -3.62 27.94 -5.55
CA ALA A 37 -3.13 26.96 -4.56
C ALA A 37 -1.63 27.12 -4.26
N GLN A 38 -0.81 27.46 -5.25
CA GLN A 38 0.63 27.70 -5.02
C GLN A 38 0.84 29.03 -4.30
N GLN A 39 0.01 30.03 -4.57
CA GLN A 39 0.09 31.33 -3.92
C GLN A 39 -0.28 31.25 -2.43
N ALA A 40 -1.29 30.46 -2.08
CA ALA A 40 -1.65 30.20 -0.68
C ALA A 40 -0.53 29.48 0.09
N THR A 41 0.12 28.49 -0.52
CA THR A 41 1.25 27.77 0.09
C THR A 41 2.46 28.67 0.27
N VAL A 42 2.76 29.54 -0.69
CA VAL A 42 3.87 30.50 -0.60
C VAL A 42 3.59 31.57 0.47
N GLU A 43 2.35 32.06 0.59
CA GLU A 43 1.98 32.99 1.66
C GLU A 43 2.03 32.34 3.05
N ALA A 44 1.60 31.08 3.17
CA ALA A 44 1.69 30.33 4.43
C ALA A 44 3.15 30.10 4.85
N LEU A 45 4.02 29.69 3.91
CA LEU A 45 5.45 29.53 4.18
C LEU A 45 6.11 30.87 4.54
N ALA A 46 5.75 31.96 3.85
CA ALA A 46 6.27 33.29 4.12
C ALA A 46 5.85 33.80 5.51
N ARG A 47 4.59 33.56 5.93
CA ARG A 47 4.13 33.87 7.29
C ARG A 47 4.85 33.03 8.34
N GLN A 48 5.07 31.74 8.08
CA GLN A 48 5.78 30.86 9.01
C GLN A 48 7.25 31.25 9.17
N ALA A 49 7.93 31.63 8.08
CA ALA A 49 9.29 32.16 8.12
C ALA A 49 9.38 33.51 8.86
N THR A 50 8.37 34.36 8.71
CA THR A 50 8.30 35.66 9.41
C THR A 50 8.05 35.48 10.91
N LEU A 51 7.20 34.53 11.31
CA LEU A 51 6.94 34.21 12.72
C LEU A 51 8.14 33.53 13.39
N ALA A 52 8.85 32.66 12.66
CA ALA A 52 10.11 32.06 13.13
C ALA A 52 11.23 33.09 13.32
N ALA A 53 11.28 34.12 12.46
CA ALA A 53 12.24 35.22 12.57
C ALA A 53 11.89 36.22 13.69
N ALA A 54 10.62 36.33 14.09
CA ALA A 54 10.15 37.29 15.08
C ALA A 54 10.35 36.86 16.55
N GLY A 55 10.77 35.62 16.82
CA GLY A 55 11.18 35.16 18.15
C GLY A 55 10.11 35.29 19.26
N GLN A 56 8.82 35.40 18.90
CA GLN A 56 7.72 35.57 19.84
C GLN A 56 6.61 34.54 19.57
N GLY A 57 6.38 33.67 20.56
CA GLY A 57 5.25 32.73 20.63
C GLY A 57 5.67 31.28 20.48
N ASN A 58 5.30 30.45 21.48
CA ASN A 58 5.61 29.02 21.58
C ASN A 58 5.47 28.30 20.23
N ALA A 59 6.61 27.91 19.64
CA ALA A 59 6.66 27.19 18.36
C ALA A 59 5.76 25.94 18.33
N VAL A 60 5.49 25.35 19.49
CA VAL A 60 4.57 24.21 19.66
C VAL A 60 3.12 24.60 19.39
N GLU A 61 2.68 25.78 19.84
CA GLU A 61 1.31 26.27 19.66
C GLU A 61 1.05 26.66 18.21
N ALA A 62 2.03 27.32 17.57
CA ALA A 62 1.99 27.60 16.14
C ALA A 62 1.97 26.32 15.29
N THR A 63 2.71 25.28 15.71
CA THR A 63 2.72 23.98 15.02
C THR A 63 1.39 23.25 15.18
N MET A 64 0.80 23.27 16.38
CA MET A 64 -0.53 22.67 16.60
C MET A 64 -1.62 23.38 15.80
N GLN A 65 -1.56 24.71 15.70
CA GLN A 65 -2.50 25.48 14.91
C GLN A 65 -2.34 25.22 13.41
N ALA A 66 -1.11 25.13 12.91
CA ALA A 66 -0.84 24.74 11.53
C ALA A 66 -1.34 23.31 11.22
N LEU A 67 -1.17 22.36 12.15
CA LEU A 67 -1.69 21.00 12.00
C LEU A 67 -3.22 20.95 11.98
N ALA A 68 -3.87 21.77 12.82
CA ALA A 68 -5.33 21.89 12.85
C ALA A 68 -5.89 22.53 11.58
N GLU A 69 -5.23 23.55 11.05
CA GLU A 69 -5.57 24.18 9.77
C GLU A 69 -5.38 23.19 8.61
N GLN A 70 -4.29 22.43 8.60
CA GLN A 70 -4.06 21.37 7.61
C GLN A 70 -5.12 20.26 7.69
N GLY A 71 -5.45 19.80 8.89
CA GLY A 71 -6.52 18.82 9.10
C GLY A 71 -7.89 19.32 8.62
N THR A 72 -8.17 20.62 8.81
CA THR A 72 -9.40 21.25 8.35
C THR A 72 -9.44 21.36 6.81
N GLN A 73 -8.32 21.68 6.16
CA GLN A 73 -8.24 21.70 4.70
C GLN A 73 -8.44 20.30 4.09
N VAL A 74 -7.85 19.27 4.68
CA VAL A 74 -8.05 17.88 4.25
C VAL A 74 -9.52 17.46 4.42
N ALA A 75 -10.15 17.81 5.53
CA ALA A 75 -11.57 17.54 5.75
C ALA A 75 -12.47 18.29 4.74
N ALA A 76 -12.15 19.54 4.42
CA ALA A 76 -12.88 20.32 3.42
C ALA A 76 -12.73 19.72 2.01
N GLN A 77 -11.52 19.26 1.65
CA GLN A 77 -11.26 18.63 0.37
C GLN A 77 -11.98 17.28 0.25
N ALA A 78 -11.96 16.46 1.31
CA ALA A 78 -12.72 15.21 1.36
C ALA A 78 -14.24 15.45 1.23
N THR A 79 -14.75 16.51 1.87
CA THR A 79 -16.16 16.91 1.75
C THR A 79 -16.52 17.31 0.32
N GLN A 80 -15.64 18.07 -0.36
CA GLN A 80 -15.86 18.46 -1.75
C GLN A 80 -15.84 17.26 -2.69
N MET A 81 -14.92 16.30 -2.49
CA MET A 81 -14.91 15.06 -3.27
C MET A 81 -16.17 14.22 -3.07
N ALA A 82 -16.71 14.16 -1.84
CA ALA A 82 -17.97 13.47 -1.58
C ALA A 82 -19.15 14.11 -2.32
N LEU A 83 -19.18 15.45 -2.39
CA LEU A 83 -20.21 16.18 -3.14
C LEU A 83 -20.08 15.97 -4.66
N ASP A 84 -18.87 15.94 -5.20
CA ASP A 84 -18.62 15.69 -6.63
C ASP A 84 -19.00 14.26 -7.04
N LEU A 85 -18.73 13.27 -6.16
CA LEU A 85 -19.16 11.88 -6.35
C LEU A 85 -20.70 11.75 -6.35
N GLN A 86 -21.38 12.47 -5.46
CA GLN A 86 -22.84 12.47 -5.40
C GLN A 86 -23.44 13.09 -6.67
N ALA A 87 -22.91 14.24 -7.14
CA ALA A 87 -23.35 14.88 -8.38
C ALA A 87 -23.12 14.00 -9.62
N THR A 88 -22.03 13.23 -9.65
CA THR A 88 -21.73 12.29 -10.75
C THR A 88 -22.71 11.10 -10.76
N SER A 89 -23.11 10.62 -9.58
CA SER A 89 -24.10 9.53 -9.46
C SER A 89 -25.49 9.94 -9.97
N GLU A 90 -25.90 11.19 -9.73
CA GLU A 90 -27.17 11.74 -10.20
C GLU A 90 -27.19 11.93 -11.72
N ALA A 91 -26.04 12.27 -12.33
CA ALA A 91 -25.90 12.41 -13.77
C ALA A 91 -26.00 11.06 -14.51
N LEU A 92 -25.47 9.97 -13.93
CA LEU A 92 -25.51 8.63 -14.53
C LEU A 92 -26.91 8.00 -14.52
N GLN A 93 -27.77 8.35 -13.54
CA GLN A 93 -29.14 7.86 -13.48
C GLN A 93 -30.06 8.45 -14.57
N GLN A 94 -29.69 9.59 -15.18
CA GLN A 94 -30.48 10.23 -16.23
C GLN A 94 -30.24 9.65 -17.64
N THR A 95 -29.22 8.83 -17.85
CA THR A 95 -28.85 8.32 -19.18
C THR A 95 -29.35 6.91 -19.54
N THR A 96 -30.07 6.21 -18.65
CA THR A 96 -30.44 4.79 -18.86
C THR A 96 -31.95 4.56 -19.05
N ALA A 97 -32.63 5.45 -19.78
CA ALA A 97 -34.05 5.29 -20.08
C ALA A 97 -34.35 5.45 -21.58
N GLU A 98 -33.85 4.54 -22.43
CA GLU A 98 -34.54 4.16 -23.67
C GLU A 98 -33.93 2.89 -24.30
N ALA A 99 -34.67 1.79 -24.25
CA ALA A 99 -34.47 0.64 -25.14
C ALA A 99 -35.85 0.29 -25.75
N PRO A 100 -35.99 0.15 -27.08
CA PRO A 100 -37.28 -0.13 -27.69
C PRO A 100 -37.63 -1.62 -27.55
N ALA A 101 -38.88 -1.87 -27.14
CA ALA A 101 -39.51 -3.17 -27.17
C ALA A 101 -39.73 -3.63 -28.62
N THR A 102 -39.44 -4.89 -28.92
CA THR A 102 -39.80 -5.52 -30.21
C THR A 102 -40.81 -6.63 -29.98
N GLU A 103 -41.85 -6.64 -30.81
CA GLU A 103 -43.09 -7.40 -30.73
C GLU A 103 -42.92 -8.91 -31.05
N GLN A 104 -43.71 -9.74 -30.34
CA GLN A 104 -44.06 -11.12 -30.71
C GLN A 104 -45.37 -11.11 -31.52
N PRO A 105 -45.57 -11.99 -32.53
CA PRO A 105 -46.51 -13.14 -32.37
C PRO A 105 -46.26 -14.31 -33.38
N PRO A 106 -47.16 -15.32 -33.55
CA PRO A 106 -47.73 -16.24 -32.56
C PRO A 106 -47.47 -17.73 -32.91
N SER A 107 -47.89 -18.58 -31.97
CA SER A 107 -47.77 -20.05 -31.91
C SER A 107 -48.52 -20.85 -33.00
N THR A 108 -48.02 -22.04 -33.34
CA THR A 108 -48.78 -23.14 -33.99
C THR A 108 -48.29 -24.50 -33.46
N GLU A 109 -49.23 -25.36 -33.08
CA GLU A 109 -49.06 -26.69 -32.45
C GLU A 109 -48.52 -27.80 -33.39
N ALA A 110 -47.54 -28.57 -32.86
CA ALA A 110 -47.40 -30.05 -32.73
C ALA A 110 -47.63 -31.02 -33.92
N PRO A 111 -47.17 -32.31 -33.85
CA PRO A 111 -46.12 -32.96 -33.05
C PRO A 111 -45.17 -33.88 -33.88
N SER A 112 -43.97 -34.20 -33.38
CA SER A 112 -43.41 -35.57 -33.53
C SER A 112 -42.22 -35.82 -32.59
N THR A 113 -42.14 -37.08 -32.18
CA THR A 113 -41.24 -37.79 -31.26
C THR A 113 -39.75 -37.70 -31.57
N GLY A 114 -38.92 -37.54 -30.53
CA GLY A 114 -37.48 -37.83 -30.61
C GLY A 114 -36.69 -37.38 -29.38
N GLU A 115 -36.30 -38.35 -28.56
CA GLU A 115 -35.03 -38.42 -27.79
C GLU A 115 -34.70 -37.33 -26.74
N THR A 116 -34.75 -37.76 -25.47
CA THR A 116 -34.39 -36.97 -24.28
C THR A 116 -32.87 -36.72 -24.24
N GLU A 117 -32.44 -35.52 -24.60
CA GLU A 117 -31.08 -35.02 -24.32
C GLU A 117 -30.99 -34.59 -22.82
N PRO A 118 -29.90 -34.93 -22.09
CA PRO A 118 -29.74 -34.50 -20.71
C PRO A 118 -29.66 -32.97 -20.58
N PRO A 119 -30.08 -32.40 -19.44
CA PRO A 119 -30.15 -30.96 -19.26
C PRO A 119 -28.77 -30.30 -19.43
N PRO A 120 -28.71 -29.07 -19.97
CA PRO A 120 -27.45 -28.34 -20.09
C PRO A 120 -26.86 -28.14 -18.70
N ILE A 121 -25.59 -28.53 -18.57
CA ILE A 121 -24.75 -28.19 -17.42
C ILE A 121 -24.74 -26.66 -17.32
N PRO A 122 -24.99 -26.07 -16.14
CA PRO A 122 -24.86 -24.64 -15.94
C PRO A 122 -23.47 -24.20 -16.41
N SER A 123 -23.43 -23.32 -17.40
CA SER A 123 -22.20 -22.68 -17.86
C SER A 123 -21.61 -21.94 -16.66
N GLU A 124 -20.36 -22.25 -16.33
CA GLU A 124 -19.57 -21.53 -15.34
C GLU A 124 -19.58 -20.01 -15.70
N PRO A 125 -19.82 -19.10 -14.74
CA PRO A 125 -19.84 -17.66 -14.99
C PRO A 125 -18.45 -17.16 -15.44
N PRO A 126 -18.35 -15.94 -16.03
CA PRO A 126 -17.27 -15.56 -16.95
C PRO A 126 -15.90 -15.41 -16.26
N GLN A 127 -15.13 -16.48 -16.18
CA GLN A 127 -13.70 -16.42 -15.82
C GLN A 127 -12.81 -15.52 -16.70
N PRO A 128 -13.08 -15.30 -18.01
CA PRO A 128 -12.18 -14.50 -18.86
C PRO A 128 -12.02 -13.04 -18.45
N ASP A 129 -13.00 -12.46 -17.73
CA ASP A 129 -12.99 -11.05 -17.33
C ASP A 129 -12.09 -10.81 -16.12
N LEU A 130 -12.12 -11.71 -15.13
CA LEU A 130 -11.36 -11.57 -13.89
C LEU A 130 -9.85 -11.64 -14.12
N GLU A 131 -9.38 -12.58 -14.94
CA GLU A 131 -7.95 -12.68 -15.29
C GLU A 131 -7.43 -11.43 -16.00
N ALA A 132 -8.24 -10.87 -16.90
CA ALA A 132 -7.89 -9.64 -17.61
C ALA A 132 -7.82 -8.44 -16.64
N GLN A 133 -8.75 -8.36 -15.68
CA GLN A 133 -8.74 -7.34 -14.63
C GLN A 133 -7.52 -7.47 -13.71
N ILE A 134 -7.22 -8.68 -13.24
CA ILE A 134 -6.01 -8.97 -12.45
C ILE A 134 -4.78 -8.51 -13.22
N LYS A 135 -4.70 -8.81 -14.52
CA LYS A 135 -3.53 -8.46 -15.31
C LYS A 135 -3.38 -6.97 -15.57
N ALA A 136 -4.49 -6.26 -15.71
CA ALA A 136 -4.56 -4.83 -15.94
C ALA A 136 -4.49 -3.99 -14.65
N ALA A 137 -4.40 -4.65 -13.48
CA ALA A 137 -4.41 -3.99 -12.18
C ALA A 137 -3.33 -2.91 -12.05
N ARG A 138 -3.71 -1.80 -11.43
CA ARG A 138 -2.81 -0.72 -11.01
C ARG A 138 -2.17 -1.09 -9.69
N ILE A 139 -0.88 -1.39 -9.74
CA ILE A 139 -0.11 -1.84 -8.59
C ILE A 139 0.88 -0.75 -8.17
N LEU A 140 0.91 -0.44 -6.88
CA LEU A 140 1.94 0.40 -6.26
C LEU A 140 2.92 -0.49 -5.50
N LEU A 141 4.22 -0.35 -5.78
CA LEU A 141 5.29 -1.10 -5.12
C LEU A 141 6.21 -0.17 -4.33
N PHE A 142 6.25 -0.37 -3.02
CA PHE A 142 7.36 0.04 -2.16
C PHE A 142 8.13 -1.18 -1.70
N GLU A 143 9.45 -1.13 -1.83
CA GLU A 143 10.35 -2.21 -1.43
C GLU A 143 11.66 -1.61 -0.92
N ASP A 144 11.87 -1.71 0.38
CA ASP A 144 12.95 -0.99 1.05
C ASP A 144 14.35 -1.57 0.74
N THR A 145 14.41 -2.82 0.30
CA THR A 145 15.64 -3.48 -0.20
C THR A 145 16.23 -2.76 -1.42
N SER A 146 15.43 -2.00 -2.18
CA SER A 146 15.88 -1.22 -3.34
C SER A 146 16.93 -0.14 -2.99
N GLY A 147 16.85 0.42 -1.78
CA GLY A 147 17.82 1.39 -1.26
C GLY A 147 18.93 0.77 -0.44
N HIS A 148 18.98 -0.56 -0.34
CA HIS A 148 19.92 -1.22 0.55
C HIS A 148 21.35 -1.08 0.05
N ARG A 149 22.25 -0.67 0.95
CA ARG A 149 23.67 -0.36 0.66
C ARG A 149 24.47 -1.47 -0.03
N TYR A 150 24.03 -2.73 0.11
CA TYR A 150 24.71 -3.89 -0.46
C TYR A 150 24.05 -4.42 -1.73
N GLY A 151 23.03 -3.74 -2.28
CA GLY A 151 22.33 -4.17 -3.48
C GLY A 151 21.61 -5.50 -3.27
N MET A 152 20.67 -5.54 -2.32
CA MET A 152 19.85 -6.73 -2.10
C MET A 152 18.97 -6.99 -3.32
N GLU A 153 18.72 -8.27 -3.57
CA GLU A 153 17.80 -8.64 -4.64
C GLU A 153 16.39 -8.21 -4.26
N ARG A 154 15.63 -7.77 -5.26
CA ARG A 154 14.28 -7.28 -5.07
C ARG A 154 13.28 -8.36 -5.46
N TYR A 155 12.94 -9.23 -4.51
CA TYR A 155 12.12 -10.41 -4.81
C TYR A 155 10.69 -10.02 -5.20
N VAL A 156 10.11 -8.99 -4.59
CA VAL A 156 8.75 -8.54 -4.95
C VAL A 156 8.73 -7.98 -6.36
N LYS A 157 9.70 -7.10 -6.67
CA LYS A 157 9.89 -6.59 -8.03
C LYS A 157 10.06 -7.73 -9.04
N SER A 158 10.87 -8.73 -8.70
CA SER A 158 11.14 -9.87 -9.56
C SER A 158 9.89 -10.73 -9.80
N ALA A 159 9.04 -10.92 -8.79
CA ALA A 159 7.76 -11.60 -8.92
C ALA A 159 6.81 -10.84 -9.87
N LEU A 160 6.70 -9.52 -9.72
CA LEU A 160 5.88 -8.67 -10.60
C LEU A 160 6.39 -8.69 -12.05
N ASP A 161 7.70 -8.57 -12.24
CA ASP A 161 8.35 -8.57 -13.57
C ASP A 161 8.16 -9.90 -14.30
N GLN A 162 8.37 -11.03 -13.60
CA GLN A 162 8.27 -12.37 -14.19
C GLN A 162 6.85 -12.71 -14.63
N GLU A 163 5.85 -12.27 -13.85
CA GLU A 163 4.46 -12.44 -14.25
C GLU A 163 4.09 -11.44 -15.35
N GLY A 164 4.76 -10.29 -15.45
CA GLY A 164 4.52 -9.25 -16.45
C GLY A 164 3.44 -8.25 -16.05
N TYR A 165 3.34 -7.93 -14.76
CA TYR A 165 2.45 -6.88 -14.27
C TYR A 165 2.99 -5.49 -14.61
N THR A 166 2.10 -4.52 -14.77
CA THR A 166 2.47 -3.10 -14.81
C THR A 166 2.31 -2.50 -13.42
N TYR A 167 3.30 -1.76 -12.95
CA TYR A 167 3.28 -1.20 -11.60
C TYR A 167 4.09 0.09 -11.52
N ILE A 168 3.77 0.93 -10.54
CA ILE A 168 4.60 2.09 -10.16
C ILE A 168 5.54 1.63 -9.05
N ASP A 169 6.84 1.67 -9.33
CA ASP A 169 7.90 1.36 -8.39
C ASP A 169 8.43 2.64 -7.74
N VAL A 170 8.16 2.83 -6.45
CA VAL A 170 8.70 3.95 -5.67
C VAL A 170 10.00 3.58 -4.94
N GLY A 171 10.50 2.36 -5.12
CA GLY A 171 11.67 1.84 -4.44
C GLY A 171 11.54 1.97 -2.91
N SER A 172 12.53 2.60 -2.29
CA SER A 172 12.63 2.84 -0.84
C SER A 172 12.30 4.29 -0.46
N ALA A 173 11.82 5.09 -1.42
CA ALA A 173 11.51 6.50 -1.21
C ALA A 173 10.16 6.65 -0.49
N GLN A 174 10.19 6.74 0.85
CA GLN A 174 8.99 6.93 1.67
C GLN A 174 8.19 8.18 1.30
N GLY A 175 8.87 9.25 0.85
CA GLY A 175 8.20 10.46 0.35
C GLY A 175 7.35 10.18 -0.89
N TRP A 176 7.89 9.44 -1.87
CA TRP A 176 7.15 9.07 -3.07
C TRP A 176 6.02 8.08 -2.76
N LEU A 177 6.23 7.13 -1.85
CA LEU A 177 5.15 6.28 -1.35
C LEU A 177 4.02 7.14 -0.76
N LYS A 178 4.35 8.10 0.10
CA LYS A 178 3.37 9.00 0.71
C LYS A 178 2.61 9.80 -0.34
N ASP A 179 3.31 10.35 -1.34
CA ASP A 179 2.69 11.09 -2.44
C ASP A 179 1.69 10.22 -3.22
N GLN A 180 2.03 8.95 -3.50
CA GLN A 180 1.14 8.01 -4.18
C GLN A 180 -0.06 7.59 -3.31
N LEU A 181 0.13 7.47 -1.99
CA LEU A 181 -0.95 7.08 -1.05
C LEU A 181 -1.94 8.23 -0.79
N LEU A 182 -1.47 9.48 -0.81
CA LEU A 182 -2.28 10.68 -0.60
C LEU A 182 -2.85 11.28 -1.90
N GLY A 183 -2.30 10.86 -3.05
CA GLY A 183 -2.79 11.28 -4.35
C GLY A 183 -4.19 10.77 -4.67
N SER A 184 -4.70 11.18 -5.84
CA SER A 184 -6.01 10.73 -6.36
C SER A 184 -5.93 9.42 -7.14
N SER A 185 -4.86 8.65 -6.99
CA SER A 185 -4.71 7.35 -7.64
C SER A 185 -5.58 6.33 -6.92
N ASP A 186 -6.51 5.72 -7.65
CA ASP A 186 -7.16 4.51 -7.16
C ASP A 186 -6.19 3.35 -7.40
N TRP A 187 -5.78 2.66 -6.34
CA TRP A 187 -4.91 1.51 -6.45
C TRP A 187 -5.73 0.24 -6.33
N ASP A 188 -5.43 -0.75 -7.16
CA ASP A 188 -6.06 -2.06 -7.08
C ASP A 188 -5.29 -2.93 -6.08
N LEU A 189 -3.95 -2.80 -6.08
CA LEU A 189 -3.05 -3.41 -5.09
C LEU A 189 -1.94 -2.44 -4.66
N ILE A 190 -1.70 -2.36 -3.35
CA ILE A 190 -0.54 -1.70 -2.76
C ILE A 190 0.34 -2.75 -2.08
N ILE A 191 1.61 -2.84 -2.48
CA ILE A 191 2.60 -3.71 -1.86
C ILE A 191 3.61 -2.86 -1.11
N VAL A 192 3.78 -3.14 0.17
CA VAL A 192 4.83 -2.58 1.00
C VAL A 192 5.67 -3.73 1.53
N SER A 193 6.87 -3.89 0.97
CA SER A 193 7.90 -4.79 1.51
C SER A 193 8.92 -3.97 2.29
N SER A 194 8.84 -4.06 3.61
CA SER A 194 9.66 -3.36 4.58
C SER A 194 10.48 -4.37 5.37
N GLU A 195 11.47 -4.94 4.69
CA GLU A 195 12.29 -6.04 5.20
C GLU A 195 13.64 -5.58 5.77
N ALA A 196 14.20 -4.53 5.18
CA ALA A 196 15.50 -4.01 5.54
C ALA A 196 15.39 -2.81 6.52
N TYR A 197 16.40 -1.95 6.51
CA TYR A 197 16.49 -0.80 7.42
C TYR A 197 15.57 0.38 7.03
N GLY A 198 14.94 0.33 5.85
CA GLY A 198 14.17 1.44 5.28
C GLY A 198 12.69 1.38 5.65
N LYS A 199 12.37 1.07 6.91
CA LYS A 199 11.01 0.75 7.33
C LYS A 199 10.02 1.90 7.24
N ILE A 200 8.78 1.60 6.85
CA ILE A 200 7.66 2.54 7.00
C ILE A 200 7.20 2.58 8.47
N GLN A 201 6.75 3.74 8.93
CA GLN A 201 6.29 3.90 10.31
C GLN A 201 5.24 5.01 10.46
N GLY A 202 4.47 4.95 11.53
CA GLY A 202 3.55 6.02 11.89
C GLY A 202 2.41 6.18 10.88
N GLU A 203 2.40 7.29 10.13
CA GLU A 203 1.25 7.72 9.31
C GLU A 203 0.93 6.83 8.11
N PHE A 204 1.88 6.01 7.66
CA PHE A 204 1.64 5.06 6.57
C PHE A 204 0.56 4.03 6.91
N PHE A 205 0.46 3.57 8.17
CA PHE A 205 -0.54 2.55 8.54
C PHE A 205 -1.98 3.06 8.39
N PRO A 206 -2.35 4.25 8.91
CA PRO A 206 -3.64 4.86 8.61
C PRO A 206 -3.92 5.05 7.11
N TYR A 207 -2.91 5.38 6.30
CA TYR A 207 -3.12 5.52 4.85
C TYR A 207 -3.45 4.17 4.20
N LEU A 208 -2.69 3.11 4.53
CA LEU A 208 -2.97 1.75 4.05
C LEU A 208 -4.35 1.26 4.50
N GLU A 209 -4.71 1.54 5.75
CA GLU A 209 -6.02 1.23 6.31
C GLU A 209 -7.15 1.93 5.52
N GLN A 210 -7.01 3.21 5.20
CA GLN A 210 -7.99 3.95 4.39
C GLN A 210 -8.14 3.37 2.97
N HIS A 211 -7.05 2.91 2.35
CA HIS A 211 -7.12 2.22 1.06
C HIS A 211 -7.85 0.87 1.17
N LEU A 212 -7.55 0.06 2.19
CA LEU A 212 -8.27 -1.19 2.47
C LEU A 212 -9.77 -0.97 2.66
N GLU A 213 -10.17 0.08 3.38
CA GLU A 213 -11.58 0.44 3.59
C GLU A 213 -12.31 0.82 2.30
N ARG A 214 -11.60 1.38 1.31
CA ARG A 214 -12.13 1.72 -0.01
C ARG A 214 -12.17 0.55 -0.99
N GLY A 215 -11.68 -0.62 -0.59
CA GLY A 215 -11.71 -1.83 -1.42
C GLY A 215 -10.37 -2.24 -2.01
N THR A 216 -9.33 -1.40 -1.97
CA THR A 216 -7.97 -1.73 -2.44
C THR A 216 -7.41 -2.96 -1.71
N ALA A 217 -6.64 -3.79 -2.40
CA ALA A 217 -5.85 -4.84 -1.76
C ALA A 217 -4.51 -4.32 -1.23
N VAL A 218 -4.02 -4.90 -0.14
CA VAL A 218 -2.72 -4.57 0.45
C VAL A 218 -1.95 -5.83 0.80
N VAL A 219 -0.67 -5.88 0.44
CA VAL A 219 0.29 -6.85 0.97
C VAL A 219 1.36 -6.09 1.75
N LEU A 220 1.48 -6.37 3.04
CA LEU A 220 2.43 -5.74 3.94
C LEU A 220 3.40 -6.80 4.46
N GLU A 221 4.66 -6.71 4.07
CA GLU A 221 5.76 -7.37 4.77
C GLU A 221 6.37 -6.37 5.77
N MET A 222 6.33 -6.74 7.05
CA MET A 222 6.81 -5.94 8.18
C MET A 222 7.36 -6.86 9.25
N TRP A 223 8.68 -6.96 9.37
CA TRP A 223 9.33 -7.84 10.35
C TRP A 223 9.30 -7.30 11.79
N GLU A 224 9.18 -5.98 11.97
CA GLU A 224 9.33 -5.28 13.26
C GLU A 224 7.99 -4.72 13.77
N VAL A 225 7.01 -5.60 13.91
CA VAL A 225 5.71 -5.33 14.54
C VAL A 225 5.85 -5.08 16.04
N ASP A 226 6.80 -5.69 16.73
CA ASP A 226 7.07 -5.54 18.17
C ASP A 226 7.25 -4.07 18.59
N SER A 227 7.91 -3.26 17.76
CA SER A 227 8.13 -1.82 18.01
C SER A 227 6.98 -0.93 17.53
N LEU A 228 6.07 -1.46 16.70
CA LEU A 228 5.05 -0.68 15.99
C LEU A 228 3.61 -0.96 16.48
N HIS A 229 3.36 -2.13 17.09
CA HIS A 229 2.02 -2.61 17.41
C HIS A 229 1.23 -1.73 18.38
N GLN A 230 1.91 -0.96 19.24
CA GLN A 230 1.26 -0.01 20.18
C GLN A 230 1.01 1.37 19.56
N GLY A 231 1.56 1.62 18.38
CA GLY A 231 1.46 2.89 17.68
C GLY A 231 0.28 2.93 16.71
N LYS A 232 0.47 3.66 15.60
CA LYS A 232 -0.55 3.82 14.55
C LYS A 232 -0.88 2.53 13.79
N MET A 233 -0.07 1.48 13.90
CA MET A 233 -0.36 0.15 13.34
C MET A 233 -1.46 -0.60 14.12
N SER A 234 -1.71 -0.22 15.39
CA SER A 234 -2.70 -0.89 16.25
C SER A 234 -4.10 -0.94 15.66
N SER A 235 -4.54 0.14 14.98
CA SER A 235 -5.87 0.20 14.35
C SER A 235 -6.01 -0.84 13.24
N LEU A 236 -5.02 -0.91 12.34
CA LEU A 236 -4.96 -1.89 11.26
C LEU A 236 -4.95 -3.34 11.79
N LEU A 237 -4.13 -3.63 12.81
CA LEU A 237 -4.08 -4.96 13.43
C LEU A 237 -5.42 -5.33 14.07
N LYS A 238 -6.03 -4.40 14.82
CA LYS A 238 -7.33 -4.60 15.45
C LYS A 238 -8.43 -4.87 14.41
N LYS A 239 -8.49 -4.09 13.33
CA LYS A 239 -9.50 -4.31 12.26
C LYS A 239 -9.27 -5.61 11.50
N CYS A 240 -8.00 -5.98 11.29
CA CYS A 240 -7.64 -7.28 10.74
C CYS A 240 -8.09 -8.44 11.66
N GLY A 241 -8.04 -8.25 12.98
CA GLY A 241 -8.40 -9.25 13.99
C GLY A 241 -7.21 -10.06 14.49
N VAL A 242 -6.02 -9.44 14.49
CA VAL A 242 -4.78 -10.02 15.04
C VAL A 242 -4.11 -9.09 16.03
N GLU A 243 -3.25 -9.66 16.85
CA GLU A 243 -2.41 -8.97 17.80
C GLU A 243 -0.97 -9.46 17.69
N PHE A 244 -0.04 -8.57 18.03
CA PHE A 244 1.32 -8.98 18.34
C PHE A 244 1.31 -10.02 19.46
N TYR A 245 2.06 -11.10 19.28
CA TYR A 245 2.20 -12.15 20.28
C TYR A 245 3.58 -12.13 20.92
N LYS A 246 4.63 -12.22 20.11
CA LYS A 246 6.00 -12.36 20.61
C LYS A 246 7.02 -12.00 19.53
N ASP A 247 8.09 -11.34 19.96
CA ASP A 247 9.31 -11.14 19.17
C ASP A 247 9.94 -12.49 18.80
N TRP A 248 10.24 -12.68 17.51
CA TRP A 248 10.90 -13.87 16.97
C TRP A 248 12.42 -13.69 16.85
N TYR A 249 13.05 -13.14 17.88
CA TYR A 249 14.49 -12.98 18.00
C TYR A 249 15.30 -14.28 18.11
N ASN A 250 16.31 -14.44 17.24
CA ASN A 250 17.30 -15.52 17.23
C ASN A 250 16.75 -16.95 17.48
N PRO A 251 15.77 -17.42 16.69
CA PRO A 251 15.19 -18.73 16.91
C PRO A 251 16.14 -19.85 16.48
N GLY A 252 16.10 -20.96 17.22
CA GLY A 252 16.91 -22.14 16.90
C GLY A 252 16.47 -22.85 15.61
N LEU A 253 15.21 -22.69 15.19
CA LEU A 253 14.67 -23.22 13.94
C LEU A 253 13.86 -22.11 13.24
N ARG A 254 14.15 -21.88 11.95
CA ARG A 254 13.44 -20.93 11.06
C ARG A 254 12.46 -21.62 10.11
N LYS A 255 12.07 -22.86 10.43
CA LYS A 255 11.16 -23.63 9.59
C LYS A 255 9.74 -23.11 9.77
N LEU A 256 9.09 -22.77 8.66
CA LEU A 256 7.68 -22.42 8.65
C LEU A 256 6.80 -23.63 8.38
N SER A 257 5.63 -23.62 9.00
CA SER A 257 4.59 -24.62 8.87
C SER A 257 3.37 -24.00 8.21
N PHE A 258 2.79 -24.71 7.25
CA PHE A 258 1.59 -24.31 6.54
C PHE A 258 0.38 -24.69 7.40
N LEU A 259 -0.29 -23.70 7.99
CA LEU A 259 -1.38 -23.89 8.95
C LEU A 259 -2.70 -24.24 8.25
N VAL A 260 -2.84 -23.75 7.02
CA VAL A 260 -3.93 -24.04 6.09
C VAL A 260 -3.32 -24.47 4.74
N PRO A 261 -2.81 -25.70 4.63
CA PRO A 261 -2.00 -26.12 3.47
C PRO A 261 -2.78 -26.12 2.14
N ASP A 262 -4.09 -26.30 2.18
CA ASP A 262 -4.95 -26.30 0.99
C ASP A 262 -5.42 -24.90 0.57
N HIS A 263 -4.95 -23.84 1.27
CA HIS A 263 -5.34 -22.47 0.97
C HIS A 263 -4.89 -22.05 -0.44
N PRO A 264 -5.71 -21.31 -1.23
CA PRO A 264 -5.40 -20.91 -2.60
C PRO A 264 -4.04 -20.21 -2.76
N LEU A 265 -3.65 -19.43 -1.76
CA LEU A 265 -2.37 -18.73 -1.69
C LEU A 265 -1.15 -19.66 -1.78
N PHE A 266 -1.28 -20.97 -1.52
CA PHE A 266 -0.17 -21.93 -1.62
C PHE A 266 -0.23 -22.81 -2.87
N ASN A 267 -1.27 -22.68 -3.70
CA ASN A 267 -1.46 -23.52 -4.87
C ASN A 267 -1.84 -22.76 -6.14
N GLN A 268 -2.06 -21.43 -6.10
CA GLN A 268 -2.39 -20.61 -7.25
C GLN A 268 -1.63 -19.26 -7.26
N PRO A 269 -1.07 -18.85 -8.42
CA PRO A 269 -0.91 -19.65 -9.65
C PRO A 269 0.19 -20.72 -9.54
N ASN A 270 1.03 -20.65 -8.51
CA ASN A 270 2.16 -21.56 -8.31
C ASN A 270 1.94 -22.49 -7.12
N GLN A 271 2.48 -23.70 -7.22
CA GLN A 271 2.49 -24.64 -6.10
C GLN A 271 3.68 -24.38 -5.17
N VAL A 272 3.38 -24.10 -3.89
CA VAL A 272 4.35 -23.89 -2.81
C VAL A 272 4.02 -24.84 -1.66
N ARG A 273 4.82 -25.89 -1.48
CA ARG A 273 4.59 -26.94 -0.45
C ARG A 273 5.50 -26.83 0.77
N SER A 274 6.57 -26.08 0.64
CA SER A 274 7.57 -25.84 1.68
C SER A 274 8.33 -24.57 1.34
N LEU A 275 8.89 -23.92 2.35
CA LEU A 275 9.85 -22.83 2.19
C LEU A 275 11.19 -23.31 2.74
N GLY A 276 12.18 -23.45 1.86
CA GLY A 276 13.56 -23.70 2.30
C GLY A 276 14.12 -22.49 3.06
N THR A 277 15.02 -22.71 4.01
CA THR A 277 15.66 -21.63 4.79
C THR A 277 16.99 -21.20 4.17
N ALA A 278 17.22 -19.89 4.04
CA ALA A 278 18.47 -19.29 3.59
C ALA A 278 19.31 -18.69 4.75
N ASN A 279 18.66 -18.36 5.87
CA ASN A 279 19.31 -17.83 7.09
C ASN A 279 20.16 -16.57 6.84
N TYR A 280 19.58 -15.60 6.14
CA TYR A 280 20.25 -14.36 5.76
C TYR A 280 20.43 -13.41 6.95
N TRP A 281 19.35 -13.15 7.70
CA TRP A 281 19.37 -12.19 8.79
C TRP A 281 19.87 -12.81 10.11
N ARG A 282 20.42 -11.97 10.99
CA ARG A 282 20.87 -12.35 12.35
C ARG A 282 20.18 -11.47 13.36
N GLY A 283 19.90 -12.01 14.54
CA GLY A 283 19.17 -11.27 15.57
C GLY A 283 17.67 -11.47 15.37
N ASP A 284 16.98 -10.34 15.26
CA ASP A 284 15.58 -10.31 14.93
C ASP A 284 15.35 -10.75 13.48
N ILE A 285 14.37 -11.63 13.28
CA ILE A 285 14.01 -12.15 11.96
C ILE A 285 12.52 -12.05 11.68
N GLY A 286 11.79 -11.35 12.54
CA GLY A 286 10.35 -11.20 12.42
C GLY A 286 9.63 -11.25 13.75
N ASP A 287 8.31 -11.21 13.63
CA ASP A 287 7.41 -11.24 14.77
C ASP A 287 6.33 -12.29 14.64
N LEU A 288 5.90 -12.80 15.79
CA LEU A 288 4.82 -13.75 15.87
C LEU A 288 3.50 -13.03 16.15
N MET A 289 2.49 -13.41 15.38
CA MET A 289 1.12 -12.92 15.49
C MET A 289 0.23 -13.97 16.16
N LYS A 290 -0.85 -13.49 16.78
CA LYS A 290 -1.96 -14.31 17.24
C LYS A 290 -3.28 -13.73 16.78
N VAL A 291 -4.28 -14.59 16.63
CA VAL A 291 -5.65 -14.16 16.38
C VAL A 291 -6.18 -13.48 17.64
N SER A 292 -6.78 -12.30 17.48
CA SER A 292 -7.46 -11.61 18.58
C SER A 292 -8.62 -12.43 19.12
N GLN A 293 -8.86 -12.33 20.42
CA GLN A 293 -10.15 -12.77 20.95
C GLN A 293 -11.27 -11.91 20.35
N ALA A 294 -12.48 -12.46 20.21
CA ALA A 294 -13.61 -11.85 19.51
C ALA A 294 -13.73 -10.33 19.78
N ILE A 295 -13.92 -9.54 18.72
CA ILE A 295 -14.16 -8.10 18.83
C ILE A 295 -15.65 -7.91 19.10
N GLY A 296 -16.04 -7.87 20.38
CA GLY A 296 -17.45 -7.97 20.76
C GLY A 296 -17.96 -9.40 20.58
N ASP A 297 -19.15 -9.55 19.99
CA ASP A 297 -19.77 -10.86 19.73
C ASP A 297 -19.35 -11.50 18.38
N GLU A 298 -18.59 -10.78 17.55
CA GLU A 298 -18.17 -11.26 16.23
C GLU A 298 -16.82 -12.00 16.31
N PRO A 299 -16.72 -13.22 15.74
CA PRO A 299 -15.47 -13.95 15.68
C PRO A 299 -14.44 -13.17 14.84
N SER A 300 -13.15 -13.32 15.19
CA SER A 300 -12.08 -12.74 14.38
C SER A 300 -12.15 -13.29 12.95
N LYS A 301 -12.03 -12.38 11.98
CA LYS A 301 -12.03 -12.68 10.55
C LYS A 301 -10.62 -12.90 10.00
N ALA A 302 -9.61 -12.95 10.88
CA ALA A 302 -8.24 -13.25 10.51
C ALA A 302 -7.96 -14.76 10.47
N THR A 303 -7.15 -15.16 9.50
CA THR A 303 -6.60 -16.51 9.39
C THR A 303 -5.08 -16.44 9.43
N LEU A 304 -4.45 -17.22 10.31
CA LEU A 304 -3.00 -17.46 10.25
C LEU A 304 -2.73 -18.57 9.23
N LEU A 305 -1.95 -18.26 8.18
CA LEU A 305 -1.69 -19.15 7.06
C LEU A 305 -0.33 -19.86 7.18
N LEU A 306 0.69 -19.16 7.68
CA LEU A 306 2.00 -19.72 8.04
C LEU A 306 2.28 -19.44 9.51
N GLY A 307 2.99 -20.36 10.16
CA GLY A 307 3.46 -20.18 11.53
C GLY A 307 4.69 -21.02 11.87
N THR A 308 5.25 -20.82 13.06
CA THR A 308 6.44 -21.56 13.51
C THR A 308 6.11 -22.92 14.12
N SER A 309 4.82 -23.23 14.29
CA SER A 309 4.30 -24.50 14.81
C SER A 309 3.17 -24.99 13.91
N GLY A 310 3.24 -26.23 13.40
CA GLY A 310 2.21 -26.77 12.51
C GLY A 310 0.89 -27.15 13.19
N THR A 311 0.85 -27.17 14.52
CA THR A 311 -0.35 -27.54 15.29
C THR A 311 -1.08 -26.35 15.87
N ASP A 312 -0.42 -25.20 16.01
CA ASP A 312 -1.06 -24.00 16.55
C ASP A 312 -1.56 -23.11 15.42
N LYS A 313 -2.89 -22.97 15.34
CA LYS A 313 -3.55 -22.14 14.33
C LYS A 313 -4.02 -20.80 14.86
N THR A 314 -3.76 -20.53 16.13
CA THR A 314 -4.31 -19.37 16.86
C THR A 314 -3.23 -18.37 17.25
N ASN A 315 -1.98 -18.81 17.33
CA ASN A 315 -0.82 -18.00 17.66
C ASN A 315 0.45 -18.56 16.98
N HIS A 316 1.59 -17.90 17.17
CA HIS A 316 2.84 -18.19 16.44
C HIS A 316 2.72 -18.05 14.92
N GLY A 317 1.78 -17.25 14.41
CA GLY A 317 1.63 -16.99 12.99
C GLY A 317 2.65 -15.98 12.48
N VAL A 318 3.08 -16.14 11.23
CA VAL A 318 3.99 -15.21 10.53
C VAL A 318 3.45 -14.75 9.17
N LEU A 319 2.34 -15.32 8.73
CA LEU A 319 1.55 -14.85 7.60
C LEU A 319 0.09 -14.84 8.02
N THR A 320 -0.51 -13.66 7.98
CA THR A 320 -1.92 -13.43 8.32
C THR A 320 -2.68 -12.99 7.09
N GLU A 321 -3.90 -13.46 6.97
CA GLU A 321 -4.88 -13.04 5.97
C GLU A 321 -6.13 -12.50 6.66
N CYS A 322 -6.68 -11.39 6.18
CA CYS A 322 -7.93 -10.79 6.64
C CYS A 322 -8.50 -9.86 5.56
N TYR A 323 -9.56 -9.11 5.86
CA TYR A 323 -10.31 -8.32 4.87
C TYR A 323 -10.78 -9.16 3.67
N GLN A 324 -11.28 -10.38 3.94
CA GLN A 324 -11.78 -11.29 2.90
C GLN A 324 -10.72 -11.57 1.82
N GLY A 325 -9.47 -11.83 2.23
CA GLY A 325 -8.36 -12.09 1.31
C GLY A 325 -7.73 -10.85 0.66
N ARG A 326 -8.18 -9.63 0.97
CA ARG A 326 -7.59 -8.38 0.42
C ARG A 326 -6.39 -7.87 1.20
N PHE A 327 -6.20 -8.29 2.45
CA PHE A 327 -5.04 -7.90 3.25
C PHE A 327 -4.20 -9.12 3.65
N LEU A 328 -2.92 -9.08 3.29
CA LEU A 328 -1.91 -10.02 3.78
C LEU A 328 -0.88 -9.27 4.63
N LEU A 329 -0.62 -9.78 5.83
CA LEU A 329 0.46 -9.33 6.70
C LEU A 329 1.49 -10.46 6.86
N GLN A 330 2.65 -10.28 6.25
CA GLN A 330 3.83 -11.12 6.43
C GLN A 330 4.74 -10.48 7.48
N THR A 331 5.15 -11.24 8.49
CA THR A 331 6.04 -10.75 9.55
C THR A 331 7.37 -11.47 9.59
N PHE A 332 7.62 -12.44 8.70
CA PHE A 332 8.95 -13.00 8.49
C PHE A 332 9.68 -12.26 7.37
N ALA A 333 11.01 -12.16 7.48
CA ALA A 333 11.83 -11.57 6.44
C ALA A 333 11.96 -12.51 5.24
N THR A 334 11.59 -12.00 4.07
CA THR A 334 11.61 -12.72 2.80
C THR A 334 12.99 -13.30 2.44
N HIS A 335 14.10 -12.60 2.70
CA HIS A 335 15.45 -13.09 2.40
C HIS A 335 15.95 -14.20 3.33
N ASP A 336 15.22 -14.52 4.41
CA ASP A 336 15.55 -15.67 5.25
C ASP A 336 15.18 -17.02 4.64
N TYR A 337 14.56 -17.02 3.46
CA TYR A 337 14.07 -18.21 2.77
C TYR A 337 14.63 -18.33 1.34
N VAL A 338 14.54 -19.54 0.80
CA VAL A 338 15.02 -19.87 -0.55
C VAL A 338 14.27 -19.03 -1.58
N ARG A 339 15.04 -18.32 -2.40
CA ARG A 339 14.57 -17.36 -3.40
C ARG A 339 13.41 -17.89 -4.24
N ASP A 340 13.54 -19.05 -4.88
CA ASP A 340 12.54 -19.54 -5.82
C ASP A 340 11.23 -19.96 -5.14
N ASP A 341 11.27 -20.37 -3.87
CA ASP A 341 10.07 -20.66 -3.08
C ASP A 341 9.31 -19.37 -2.79
N ILE A 342 10.06 -18.33 -2.42
CA ILE A 342 9.56 -17.02 -2.08
C ILE A 342 9.02 -16.26 -3.29
N LEU A 343 9.69 -16.32 -4.45
CA LEU A 343 9.17 -15.71 -5.68
C LEU A 343 7.80 -16.28 -6.03
N ARG A 344 7.65 -17.61 -5.97
CA ARG A 344 6.35 -18.28 -6.17
C ARG A 344 5.32 -17.85 -5.14
N LEU A 345 5.73 -17.70 -3.88
CA LEU A 345 4.85 -17.23 -2.81
C LEU A 345 4.36 -15.79 -3.07
N TRP A 346 5.25 -14.88 -3.48
CA TRP A 346 4.89 -13.50 -3.83
C TRP A 346 3.99 -13.42 -5.07
N GLN A 347 4.23 -14.25 -6.08
CA GLN A 347 3.34 -14.37 -7.25
C GLN A 347 1.93 -14.79 -6.80
N ASN A 348 1.84 -15.74 -5.87
CA ASN A 348 0.57 -16.15 -5.29
C ASN A 348 -0.08 -15.05 -4.43
N TYR A 349 0.69 -14.28 -3.64
CA TYR A 349 0.16 -13.15 -2.88
C TYR A 349 -0.51 -12.12 -3.79
N ILE A 350 0.18 -11.73 -4.86
CA ILE A 350 -0.29 -10.73 -5.82
C ILE A 350 -1.58 -11.21 -6.49
N TYR A 351 -1.56 -12.42 -7.06
CA TYR A 351 -2.71 -12.99 -7.73
C TYR A 351 -3.92 -13.15 -6.79
N TYR A 352 -3.70 -13.72 -5.61
CA TYR A 352 -4.76 -13.98 -4.64
C TYR A 352 -5.40 -12.69 -4.12
N THR A 353 -4.60 -11.69 -3.76
CA THR A 353 -5.14 -10.44 -3.23
C THR A 353 -5.86 -9.62 -4.30
N LEU A 354 -5.36 -9.58 -5.53
CA LEU A 354 -6.06 -8.97 -6.66
C LEU A 354 -7.38 -9.68 -7.01
N THR A 355 -7.37 -11.01 -6.99
CA THR A 355 -8.60 -11.82 -7.16
C THR A 355 -9.66 -11.36 -6.15
N ASN A 356 -9.32 -11.30 -4.87
CA ASN A 356 -10.26 -10.88 -3.83
C ASN A 356 -10.63 -9.39 -3.90
N HIS A 357 -9.74 -8.53 -4.41
CA HIS A 357 -10.06 -7.13 -4.68
C HIS A 357 -11.19 -7.00 -5.72
N PHE A 358 -11.05 -7.64 -6.88
CA PHE A 358 -12.07 -7.54 -7.93
C PHE A 358 -13.38 -8.26 -7.56
N LEU A 359 -13.30 -9.37 -6.83
CA LEU A 359 -14.49 -10.02 -6.26
C LEU A 359 -15.20 -9.14 -5.23
N PHE A 360 -14.48 -8.30 -4.49
CA PHE A 360 -15.07 -7.35 -3.55
C PHE A 360 -15.75 -6.17 -4.27
N LEU A 361 -15.15 -5.66 -5.35
CA LEU A 361 -15.74 -4.56 -6.13
C LEU A 361 -16.97 -4.98 -6.96
N GLY A 362 -17.09 -6.27 -7.28
CA GLY A 362 -18.26 -6.82 -7.98
C GLY A 362 -19.47 -7.13 -7.10
N GLN A 363 -19.35 -6.96 -5.78
CA GLN A 363 -20.44 -7.09 -4.79
C GLN A 363 -21.13 -5.76 -4.57
#